data_AF-A0A3P7KER0-F1
#
_entry.id   AF-A0A3P7KER0-F1
#
_cell.length_a   1.000
_cell.length_b   1.000
_cell.length_c   1.000
_cell.angle_alpha   90.00
_cell.angle_beta   90.00
_cell.angle_gamma   90.00
#
_symmetry.space_group_name_H-M   'P 1'
#
loop_
_entity.id
_entity.type
_entity.pdbx_description
1 polymer ?
#
loop_
_entity_poly.entity_id
_entity_poly.type
_entity_poly.pdbx_seq_one_letter_code
_entity_poly.pdbx_strand_id
1 'polypeptide(L)'
;MVDGKTTINAAKFFDILVGSVINRMIFSERFTEKNAEEFFRLKHELDDTLMNITAFDTALAKWTRNVPFLAKRWERMISPQEKLVEFISKRVKQRKEDINSGKHILDAGHDFVDAYLIKMEADRREGVDPTRMYKWV
;
A
#
# COMPACT_ATOMS: atom_id res chain seq x y z
N MET A 1 28.49 -12.10 -11.25
CA MET A 1 29.92 -11.75 -11.09
C MET A 1 30.41 -11.29 -12.44
N VAL A 2 30.92 -10.08 -12.54
CA VAL A 2 31.69 -9.61 -13.71
C VAL A 2 33.03 -9.17 -13.13
N ASP A 3 34.13 -9.78 -13.55
CA ASP A 3 35.51 -9.48 -13.12
C ASP A 3 35.84 -9.58 -11.62
N GLY A 4 35.32 -10.61 -10.92
CA GLY A 4 35.71 -10.86 -9.51
C GLY A 4 35.25 -9.79 -8.51
N LYS A 5 34.45 -8.81 -8.95
CA LYS A 5 33.81 -7.81 -8.11
C LYS A 5 32.33 -8.15 -7.93
N THR A 6 31.87 -8.15 -6.69
CA THR A 6 30.44 -8.22 -6.37
C THR A 6 29.82 -6.85 -6.57
N THR A 7 29.08 -6.67 -7.66
CA THR A 7 28.27 -5.47 -7.90
C THR A 7 26.96 -5.59 -7.14
N ILE A 8 26.78 -4.76 -6.11
CA ILE A 8 25.52 -4.65 -5.36
C ILE A 8 24.76 -3.43 -5.88
N ASN A 9 23.48 -3.61 -6.22
CA ASN A 9 22.59 -2.48 -6.43
C ASN A 9 22.17 -1.93 -5.06
N ALA A 10 22.85 -0.89 -4.59
CA ALA A 10 22.62 -0.29 -3.28
C ALA A 10 21.17 0.24 -3.13
N ALA A 11 20.59 0.83 -4.18
CA ALA A 11 19.21 1.34 -4.13
C ALA A 11 18.21 0.22 -3.86
N LYS A 12 18.30 -0.89 -4.63
CA LYS A 12 17.45 -2.07 -4.42
C LYS A 12 17.63 -2.64 -3.01
N PHE A 13 18.86 -2.68 -2.50
CA PHE A 13 19.13 -3.18 -1.16
C PHE A 13 18.45 -2.34 -0.07
N PHE A 14 18.61 -1.00 -0.11
CA PHE A 14 17.96 -0.11 0.84
C PHE A 14 16.43 -0.15 0.74
N ASP A 15 15.88 -0.31 -0.45
CA ASP A 15 14.45 -0.48 -0.64
C ASP A 15 13.89 -1.73 0.05
N ILE A 16 14.60 -2.87 -0.02
CA ILE A 16 14.20 -4.09 0.74
C ILE A 16 14.24 -3.81 2.23
N LEU A 17 15.30 -3.19 2.73
CA LEU A 17 15.49 -2.95 4.15
C LEU A 17 14.38 -2.06 4.71
N VAL A 18 14.19 -0.89 4.10
CA VAL A 18 13.17 0.08 4.53
C VAL A 18 11.78 -0.52 4.36
N GLY A 19 11.51 -1.14 3.20
CA GLY A 19 10.25 -1.83 2.95
C GLY A 19 9.96 -2.90 3.99
N SER A 20 10.94 -3.71 4.38
CA SER A 20 10.77 -4.78 5.36
C SER A 20 10.51 -4.25 6.77
N VAL A 21 11.15 -3.15 7.16
CA VAL A 21 10.89 -2.50 8.45
C VAL A 21 9.46 -1.95 8.48
N ILE A 22 9.05 -1.21 7.44
CA ILE A 22 7.68 -0.67 7.33
C ILE A 22 6.65 -1.79 7.29
N ASN A 23 6.84 -2.81 6.46
CA ASN A 23 5.89 -3.92 6.33
C ASN A 23 5.73 -4.71 7.63
N ARG A 24 6.82 -4.85 8.41
CA ARG A 24 6.78 -5.47 9.73
C ARG A 24 6.03 -4.58 10.73
N MET A 25 6.16 -3.26 10.68
CA MET A 25 5.39 -2.36 11.54
C MET A 25 3.90 -2.36 11.19
N ILE A 26 3.55 -2.46 9.90
CA ILE A 26 2.15 -2.41 9.46
C ILE A 26 1.43 -3.75 9.64
N PHE A 27 2.05 -4.86 9.24
CA PHE A 27 1.40 -6.17 9.14
C PHE A 27 2.06 -7.27 9.97
N SER A 28 3.09 -6.96 10.78
CA SER A 28 3.94 -7.97 11.44
C SER A 28 4.62 -8.96 10.48
N GLU A 29 4.64 -8.67 9.18
CA GLU A 29 5.17 -9.55 8.13
C GLU A 29 6.50 -9.03 7.60
N ARG A 30 7.42 -9.95 7.31
CA ARG A 30 8.64 -9.65 6.55
C ARG A 30 8.40 -9.97 5.07
N PHE A 31 9.04 -9.22 4.18
CA PHE A 31 9.07 -9.62 2.78
C PHE A 31 9.88 -10.92 2.63
N THR A 32 9.28 -11.92 1.98
CA THR A 32 10.03 -13.06 1.41
C THR A 32 10.36 -12.74 -0.05
N GLU A 33 11.22 -13.53 -0.70
CA GLU A 33 11.60 -13.28 -2.10
C GLU A 33 10.39 -13.11 -3.03
N LYS A 34 9.31 -13.89 -2.84
CA LYS A 34 8.10 -13.83 -3.68
C LYS A 34 7.28 -12.55 -3.51
N ASN A 35 7.08 -12.09 -2.27
CA ASN A 35 6.31 -10.89 -1.95
C ASN A 35 7.16 -9.61 -2.04
N ALA A 36 8.49 -9.72 -1.99
CA ALA A 36 9.39 -8.62 -2.31
C ALA A 36 9.27 -8.25 -3.80
N GLU A 37 9.18 -9.22 -4.70
CA GLU A 37 9.05 -8.98 -6.14
C GLU A 37 7.78 -8.18 -6.49
N GLU A 38 6.64 -8.57 -5.91
CA GLU A 38 5.37 -7.85 -6.08
C GLU A 38 5.47 -6.41 -5.56
N PHE A 39 6.06 -6.22 -4.38
CA PHE A 39 6.30 -4.89 -3.80
C PHE A 39 7.21 -4.04 -4.70
N PHE A 40 8.29 -4.61 -5.23
CA PHE A 40 9.20 -3.88 -6.11
C PHE A 40 8.56 -3.49 -7.43
N ARG A 41 7.78 -4.38 -8.03
CA ARG A 41 7.04 -4.08 -9.24
C ARG A 41 6.10 -2.90 -9.01
N LEU A 42 5.34 -2.94 -7.92
CA LEU A 42 4.40 -1.87 -7.56
C LEU A 42 5.11 -0.55 -7.23
N LYS A 43 6.21 -0.61 -6.47
CA LYS A 43 7.07 0.55 -6.19
C LYS A 43 7.57 1.18 -7.49
N HIS A 44 8.10 0.37 -8.41
CA HIS A 44 8.62 0.85 -9.67
C HIS A 44 7.54 1.51 -10.52
N GLU A 45 6.33 0.94 -10.59
CA GLU A 45 5.20 1.57 -11.29
C GLU A 45 4.80 2.91 -10.67
N LEU A 46 4.86 3.05 -9.34
CA LEU A 46 4.62 4.31 -8.63
C LEU A 46 5.73 5.33 -8.89
N ASP A 47 6.99 4.93 -8.76
CA ASP A 47 8.16 5.78 -9.02
C ASP A 47 8.15 6.28 -10.46
N ASP A 48 7.89 5.41 -11.43
CA ASP A 48 7.77 5.78 -12.85
C ASP A 48 6.64 6.78 -13.06
N THR A 49 5.51 6.63 -12.37
CA THR A 49 4.38 7.55 -12.48
C THR A 49 4.72 8.92 -11.88
N LEU A 50 5.41 8.93 -10.74
CA LEU A 50 5.87 10.16 -10.09
C LEU A 50 6.94 10.88 -10.91
N MET A 51 7.85 10.15 -11.56
CA MET A 51 8.89 10.74 -12.41
C MET A 51 8.34 11.31 -13.72
N ASN A 52 7.24 10.75 -14.23
CA ASN A 52 6.63 11.17 -15.49
C ASN A 52 5.45 12.12 -15.32
N ILE A 53 5.10 12.50 -14.09
CA ILE A 53 4.01 13.46 -13.83
C ILE A 53 4.44 14.86 -14.26
N THR A 54 3.56 15.55 -14.96
CA THR A 54 3.77 16.94 -15.43
C THR A 54 2.87 17.90 -14.65
N ALA A 55 3.15 19.22 -14.73
CA ALA A 55 2.25 20.22 -14.15
C ALA A 55 0.82 20.13 -14.71
N PHE A 56 0.67 19.75 -15.98
CA PHE A 56 -0.65 19.51 -16.59
C PHE A 56 -1.39 18.35 -15.93
N ASP A 57 -0.68 17.28 -15.56
CA ASP A 57 -1.27 16.12 -14.86
C ASP A 57 -1.84 16.49 -13.50
N THR A 58 -1.18 17.41 -12.78
CA THR A 58 -1.69 17.92 -11.49
C THR A 58 -2.95 18.76 -11.64
N ALA A 59 -3.20 19.32 -12.82
CA ALA A 59 -4.41 20.07 -13.15
C ALA A 59 -5.56 19.17 -13.63
N LEU A 60 -5.28 17.89 -13.94
CA LEU A 60 -6.32 16.90 -14.22
C LEU A 60 -7.04 16.56 -12.90
N ALA A 61 -8.37 16.55 -12.92
CA ALA A 61 -9.20 16.18 -11.78
C ALA A 61 -10.21 15.10 -12.19
N LYS A 62 -10.99 14.57 -11.25
CA LYS A 62 -11.90 13.42 -11.47
C LYS A 62 -12.83 13.57 -12.69
N TRP A 63 -13.16 14.80 -13.10
CA TRP A 63 -13.97 15.10 -14.29
C TRP A 63 -13.28 14.75 -15.62
N THR A 64 -11.95 14.75 -15.68
CA THR A 64 -11.18 14.45 -16.90
C THR A 64 -11.26 12.98 -17.29
N ARG A 65 -11.76 12.11 -16.40
CA ARG A 65 -12.09 10.71 -16.71
C ARG A 65 -13.11 10.58 -17.84
N ASN A 66 -14.00 11.56 -18.00
CA ASN A 66 -15.08 11.51 -18.99
C ASN A 66 -14.72 12.19 -20.32
N VAL A 67 -13.51 12.75 -20.44
CA VAL A 67 -13.06 13.44 -21.65
C VAL A 67 -12.22 12.48 -22.50
N PRO A 68 -12.62 12.22 -23.77
CA PRO A 68 -11.80 11.43 -24.71
C PRO A 68 -10.37 11.98 -24.79
N PHE A 69 -9.37 11.11 -24.95
CA PHE A 69 -7.93 11.40 -24.90
C PHE A 69 -7.33 11.69 -23.51
N LEU A 70 -8.05 12.36 -22.59
CA LEU A 70 -7.59 12.55 -21.21
C LEU A 70 -7.85 11.33 -20.33
N ALA A 71 -8.90 10.56 -20.61
CA ALA A 71 -9.26 9.35 -19.86
C ALA A 71 -8.10 8.34 -19.76
N LYS A 72 -7.40 8.08 -20.86
CA LYS A 72 -6.27 7.14 -20.91
C LYS A 72 -5.05 7.63 -20.11
N ARG A 73 -4.82 8.95 -20.10
CA ARG A 73 -3.74 9.57 -19.32
C ARG A 73 -4.05 9.55 -17.83
N TRP A 74 -5.30 9.86 -17.47
CA TRP A 74 -5.83 9.74 -16.12
C TRP A 74 -5.73 8.30 -15.59
N GLU A 75 -6.16 7.32 -16.38
CA GLU A 75 -6.08 5.90 -16.03
C GLU A 75 -4.63 5.45 -15.77
N ARG A 76 -3.68 5.88 -16.62
CA ARG A 76 -2.26 5.58 -16.43
C ARG A 76 -1.71 6.17 -15.12
N MET A 77 -2.14 7.36 -14.73
CA MET A 77 -1.71 7.99 -13.47
C MET A 77 -2.29 7.30 -12.24
N ILE A 78 -3.55 6.88 -12.30
CA ILE A 78 -4.28 6.38 -11.14
C ILE A 78 -4.08 4.86 -10.94
N SER A 79 -3.87 4.10 -12.01
CA SER A 79 -3.76 2.63 -11.94
C SER A 79 -2.73 2.11 -10.93
N PRO A 80 -1.50 2.66 -10.82
CA PRO A 80 -0.54 2.22 -9.81
C PRO A 80 -1.01 2.46 -8.37
N GLN A 81 -1.76 3.54 -8.13
CA GLN A 81 -2.36 3.80 -6.82
C GLN A 81 -3.48 2.80 -6.52
N GLU A 82 -4.33 2.49 -7.50
CA GLU A 82 -5.39 1.48 -7.36
C GLU A 82 -4.79 0.09 -7.04
N LYS A 83 -3.72 -0.31 -7.73
CA LYS A 83 -2.98 -1.55 -7.45
C LYS A 83 -2.39 -1.57 -6.03
N LEU A 84 -1.89 -0.43 -5.54
CA LEU A 84 -1.40 -0.32 -4.16
C LEU A 84 -2.53 -0.49 -3.14
N VAL A 85 -3.67 0.15 -3.38
CA VAL A 85 -4.87 -0.01 -2.53
C VAL A 85 -5.33 -1.47 -2.54
N GLU A 86 -5.34 -2.13 -3.70
CA GLU A 86 -5.71 -3.55 -3.82
C GLU A 86 -4.75 -4.45 -3.03
N PHE A 87 -3.44 -4.23 -3.18
CA PHE A 87 -2.39 -4.96 -2.46
C PHE A 87 -2.55 -4.87 -0.94
N ILE A 88 -2.79 -3.66 -0.41
CA ILE A 88 -3.06 -3.43 1.01
C ILE A 88 -4.40 -4.08 1.42
N SER A 89 -5.45 -3.89 0.62
CA SER A 89 -6.81 -4.38 0.90
C SER A 89 -6.86 -5.90 1.02
N LYS A 90 -6.12 -6.62 0.17
CA LYS A 90 -6.00 -8.08 0.24
C LYS A 90 -5.47 -8.55 1.59
N ARG A 91 -4.46 -7.86 2.12
CA ARG A 91 -3.84 -8.21 3.43
C ARG A 91 -4.75 -7.85 4.59
N VAL A 92 -5.41 -6.69 4.54
CA VAL A 92 -6.41 -6.32 5.54
C VAL A 92 -7.57 -7.32 5.56
N LYS A 93 -8.02 -7.78 4.38
CA LYS A 93 -9.04 -8.82 4.28
C LYS A 93 -8.58 -10.14 4.90
N GLN A 94 -7.37 -10.60 4.57
CA GLN A 94 -6.79 -11.80 5.17
C GLN A 94 -6.70 -11.68 6.70
N ARG A 95 -6.26 -10.52 7.22
CA ARG A 95 -6.20 -10.28 8.67
C ARG A 95 -7.57 -10.41 9.33
N LYS A 96 -8.62 -9.85 8.72
CA LYS A 96 -10.00 -9.99 9.21
C LYS A 96 -10.48 -11.45 9.21
N GLU A 97 -10.13 -12.22 8.20
CA GLU A 97 -10.44 -13.66 8.13
C GLU A 97 -9.68 -14.47 9.20
N ASP A 98 -8.40 -14.15 9.42
CA ASP A 98 -7.59 -14.77 10.47
C ASP A 98 -8.12 -14.44 11.88
N ILE A 99 -8.65 -13.23 12.10
CA ILE A 99 -9.34 -12.85 13.35
C ILE A 99 -10.63 -13.66 13.52
N ASN A 100 -11.47 -13.72 12.47
CA ASN A 100 -12.75 -14.42 12.53
C ASN A 100 -12.60 -15.94 12.75
N SER A 101 -11.52 -16.53 12.23
CA SER A 101 -11.19 -17.95 12.44
C SER A 101 -10.50 -18.24 13.77
N GLY A 102 -10.17 -17.22 14.56
CA GLY A 102 -9.44 -17.34 15.82
C GLY A 102 -7.93 -17.63 15.66
N LYS A 103 -7.41 -17.61 14.43
CA LYS A 103 -5.98 -17.79 14.13
C LYS A 103 -5.15 -16.57 14.55
N HIS A 104 -5.76 -15.39 14.56
CA HIS A 104 -5.16 -14.14 15.03
C HIS A 104 -5.98 -13.54 16.17
N ILE A 105 -5.33 -13.17 17.26
CA ILE A 105 -5.96 -12.57 18.44
C ILE A 105 -5.51 -11.12 18.53
N LEU A 106 -6.47 -10.20 18.70
CA LEU A 106 -6.21 -8.79 18.92
C LEU A 106 -5.85 -8.54 20.40
N ASP A 107 -4.68 -9.02 20.85
CA ASP A 107 -4.19 -8.76 22.22
C ASP A 107 -3.15 -7.63 22.21
N ALA A 108 -3.48 -6.51 22.87
CA ALA A 108 -2.70 -5.27 22.95
C ALA A 108 -2.27 -4.59 21.63
N GLY A 109 -2.56 -5.19 20.47
CA GLY A 109 -2.20 -4.70 19.14
C GLY A 109 -0.76 -5.05 18.78
N HIS A 110 -0.57 -6.07 17.95
CA HIS A 110 0.77 -6.53 17.56
C HIS A 110 1.40 -5.71 16.44
N ASP A 111 0.57 -5.05 15.63
CA ASP A 111 0.97 -4.14 14.56
C ASP A 111 -0.03 -3.00 14.36
N PHE A 112 0.28 -2.14 13.40
CA PHE A 112 -0.54 -0.98 13.07
C PHE A 112 -1.96 -1.36 12.63
N VAL A 113 -2.14 -2.46 11.90
CA VAL A 113 -3.48 -2.91 11.48
C VAL A 113 -4.31 -3.31 12.70
N ASP A 114 -3.73 -4.06 13.63
CA ASP A 114 -4.43 -4.44 14.86
C ASP A 114 -4.81 -3.20 15.68
N ALA A 115 -3.88 -2.27 15.89
CA ALA A 115 -4.13 -1.03 16.61
C ALA A 115 -5.27 -0.22 15.96
N TYR A 116 -5.29 -0.16 14.62
CA TYR A 116 -6.34 0.51 13.87
C TYR A 116 -7.70 -0.17 14.03
N LEU A 117 -7.75 -1.51 13.94
CA LEU A 117 -8.99 -2.27 14.14
C LEU A 117 -9.53 -2.13 15.57
N ILE A 118 -8.66 -2.15 16.58
CA ILE A 118 -9.02 -1.91 17.99
C ILE A 118 -9.62 -0.51 18.15
N LYS A 119 -9.00 0.52 17.55
CA LYS A 119 -9.50 1.89 17.61
C LYS A 119 -10.85 2.04 16.89
N MET A 120 -11.01 1.45 15.71
CA MET A 120 -12.29 1.45 14.99
C MET A 120 -13.43 0.86 15.81
N GLU A 121 -13.17 -0.25 16.52
CA GLU A 121 -14.19 -0.90 17.36
C GLU A 121 -14.48 -0.08 18.63
N ALA A 122 -13.48 0.55 19.24
CA ALA A 122 -13.67 1.48 20.35
C ALA A 122 -14.56 2.67 19.92
N ASP A 123 -14.25 3.30 18.79
CA ASP A 123 -15.02 4.42 18.25
C ASP A 123 -16.47 4.04 17.94
N ARG A 124 -16.68 2.83 17.41
CA ARG A 124 -18.03 2.29 17.15
C ARG A 124 -18.84 2.17 18.44
N ARG A 125 -18.23 1.71 19.55
CA ARG A 125 -18.89 1.60 20.86
C ARG A 125 -19.18 2.96 21.47
N GLU A 126 -18.31 3.95 21.23
CA GLU A 126 -18.48 5.34 21.65
C GLU A 126 -19.47 6.12 20.77
N GLY A 127 -20.01 5.52 19.71
CA GLY A 127 -20.98 6.15 18.81
C GLY A 127 -20.36 7.24 17.92
N VAL A 128 -19.05 7.21 17.71
CA VAL A 128 -18.35 8.12 16.80
C VAL A 128 -18.79 7.84 15.37
N ASP A 129 -19.20 8.88 14.65
CA ASP A 129 -19.61 8.78 13.25
C ASP A 129 -18.46 8.23 12.38
N PRO A 130 -18.60 7.02 11.80
CA PRO A 130 -17.56 6.42 10.96
C PRO A 130 -17.22 7.28 9.74
N THR A 131 -18.16 8.10 9.27
CA THR A 131 -17.96 8.95 8.09
C THR A 131 -17.09 10.18 8.38
N ARG A 132 -16.84 10.51 9.66
CA ARG A 132 -15.89 11.55 10.06
C ARG A 132 -14.45 11.05 10.14
N MET A 133 -14.23 9.79 10.50
CA MET A 133 -12.87 9.26 10.75
C MET A 133 -12.38 8.25 9.71
N TYR A 134 -13.28 7.52 9.05
CA TYR A 134 -12.93 6.33 8.26
C TYR A 134 -13.45 6.34 6.82
N LYS A 135 -13.89 7.50 6.33
CA LYS A 135 -14.40 7.65 4.97
C LYS A 135 -13.24 7.67 3.97
N TRP A 136 -13.19 6.68 3.09
CA TRP A 136 -12.39 6.72 1.88
C TRP A 136 -13.08 7.67 0.88
N VAL A 137 -12.33 8.59 0.28
CA VAL A 137 -12.77 9.51 -0.79
C VAL A 137 -12.90 8.78 -2.11
#